data_AF-W2Y476-F1
#
_entry.id   AF-W2Y476-F1
#
_cell.length_a   1.000
_cell.length_b   1.000
_cell.length_c   1.000
_cell.angle_alpha   90.00
_cell.angle_beta   90.00
_cell.angle_gamma   90.00
#
_symmetry.space_group_name_H-M   'P 1'
#
loop_
_entity.id
_entity.type
_entity.pdbx_description
1 polymer ?
#
loop_
_entity_poly.entity_id
_entity_poly.type
_entity_poly.pdbx_seq_one_letter_code
_entity_poly.pdbx_strand_id
1 'polypeptide(L)'
;MASSAIAKLGLCPKYINEEPEIPDDVQAELKELEESVVQLLETALSYGRVVVVTAAESGWVELSASLFMPRLVPFFNTRIKVISARSTYEYLYPDCPRRWKMEAFNNEVFPVWESYGEEDSAGIPRHVISLGDGPTEREALINVKMQAMDACHGKSMKFIAYPKISELQLEVELILANMEHLCTHEGDLDLQITWEMLNGGA
;
A
#
# COMPACT_ATOMS: atom_id res chain seq x y z
N MET A 1 5.96 -2.61 16.16
CA MET A 1 5.08 -1.59 16.78
C MET A 1 4.55 -0.73 15.67
N ALA A 2 3.25 -0.83 15.36
CA ALA A 2 2.61 0.06 14.41
C ALA A 2 2.61 1.47 15.00
N SER A 3 3.33 2.36 14.36
CA SER A 3 3.35 3.78 14.62
C SER A 3 2.21 4.43 13.83
N SER A 4 1.15 4.86 14.52
CA SER A 4 0.18 5.74 13.89
C SER A 4 0.01 6.99 14.74
N ALA A 5 -0.23 8.13 14.10
CA ALA A 5 -0.68 9.34 14.77
C ALA A 5 -1.94 9.05 15.62
N ILE A 6 -2.82 8.19 15.10
CA ILE A 6 -4.00 7.64 15.79
C ILE A 6 -3.63 6.90 17.09
N ALA A 7 -2.57 6.08 17.10
CA ALA A 7 -2.11 5.42 18.31
C ALA A 7 -1.62 6.41 19.38
N LYS A 8 -0.95 7.51 18.96
CA LYS A 8 -0.54 8.59 19.87
C LYS A 8 -1.72 9.35 20.47
N LEU A 9 -2.86 9.37 19.76
CA LEU A 9 -4.12 9.93 20.25
C LEU A 9 -4.89 8.96 21.17
N GLY A 10 -4.37 7.74 21.41
CA GLY A 10 -5.02 6.75 22.27
C GLY A 10 -6.24 6.07 21.61
N LEU A 11 -6.38 6.20 20.30
CA LEU A 11 -7.55 5.71 19.54
C LEU A 11 -7.42 4.24 19.10
N CYS A 12 -6.37 3.53 19.49
CA CYS A 12 -6.28 2.10 19.24
C CYS A 12 -7.22 1.35 20.20
N PRO A 13 -8.22 0.61 19.69
CA PRO A 13 -9.10 -0.20 20.53
C PRO A 13 -8.29 -1.15 21.40
N LYS A 14 -8.64 -1.25 22.69
CA LYS A 14 -8.01 -2.23 23.59
C LYS A 14 -8.65 -3.60 23.45
N TYR A 15 -9.87 -3.65 22.91
CA TYR A 15 -10.66 -4.86 22.72
C TYR A 15 -11.28 -4.89 21.32
N ILE A 16 -11.51 -6.10 20.80
CA ILE A 16 -12.02 -6.36 19.43
C ILE A 16 -13.37 -5.68 19.14
N ASN A 17 -14.16 -5.37 20.17
CA ASN A 17 -15.50 -4.78 20.03
C ASN A 17 -15.59 -3.34 20.59
N GLU A 18 -14.47 -2.70 20.89
CA GLU A 18 -14.44 -1.33 21.38
C GLU A 18 -14.35 -0.38 20.19
N GLU A 19 -15.39 0.42 19.97
CA GLU A 19 -15.31 1.55 19.05
C GLU A 19 -14.62 2.72 19.78
N PRO A 20 -13.51 3.25 19.23
CA PRO A 20 -12.82 4.37 19.87
C PRO A 20 -13.69 5.62 19.76
N GLU A 21 -13.74 6.41 20.84
CA GLU A 21 -14.34 7.74 20.80
C GLU A 21 -13.38 8.69 20.08
N ILE A 22 -13.64 8.94 18.80
CA ILE A 22 -12.79 9.78 17.94
C ILE A 22 -13.22 11.25 18.11
N PRO A 23 -12.32 12.17 18.48
CA PRO A 23 -12.62 13.60 18.52
C PRO A 23 -13.12 14.14 17.18
N ASP A 24 -14.05 15.11 17.21
CA ASP A 24 -14.70 15.67 16.01
C ASP A 24 -13.69 16.22 14.98
N ASP A 25 -12.62 16.87 15.44
CA ASP A 25 -11.54 17.40 14.60
C ASP A 25 -10.76 16.28 13.90
N VAL A 26 -10.42 15.22 14.64
CA VAL A 26 -9.75 14.03 14.09
C VAL A 26 -10.67 13.30 13.12
N GLN A 27 -11.97 13.20 13.42
CA GLN A 27 -12.95 12.59 12.53
C GLN A 27 -13.09 13.37 11.21
N ALA A 28 -13.04 14.70 11.26
CA ALA A 28 -13.04 15.53 10.06
C ALA A 28 -11.79 15.28 9.20
N GLU A 29 -10.59 15.27 9.80
CA GLU A 29 -9.34 14.97 9.07
C GLU A 29 -9.36 13.56 8.46
N LEU A 30 -9.85 12.55 9.20
CA LEU A 30 -9.97 11.18 8.69
C LEU A 30 -10.92 11.08 7.51
N LYS A 31 -12.00 11.88 7.48
CA LYS A 31 -12.96 11.90 6.37
C LYS A 31 -12.36 12.50 5.09
N GLU A 32 -11.55 13.55 5.22
CA GLU A 32 -10.83 14.15 4.10
C GLU A 32 -9.75 13.19 3.55
N LEU A 33 -9.01 12.54 4.44
CA LEU A 33 -8.08 11.47 4.07
C LEU A 33 -8.81 10.31 3.38
N GLU A 34 -9.94 9.85 3.94
CA GLU A 34 -10.74 8.77 3.36
C GLU A 34 -11.18 9.09 1.93
N GLU A 35 -11.63 10.33 1.67
CA GLU A 35 -12.01 10.75 0.33
C GLU A 35 -10.84 10.67 -0.66
N SER A 36 -9.66 11.13 -0.24
CA SER A 36 -8.44 11.06 -1.05
C SER A 36 -8.00 9.63 -1.32
N VAL A 37 -8.07 8.74 -0.31
CA VAL A 37 -7.71 7.32 -0.45
C VAL A 37 -8.72 6.59 -1.33
N VAL A 38 -10.02 6.88 -1.23
CA VAL A 38 -11.03 6.33 -2.14
C VAL A 38 -10.69 6.67 -3.59
N GLN A 39 -10.41 7.95 -3.88
CA GLN A 39 -10.03 8.38 -5.23
C GLN A 39 -8.75 7.69 -5.72
N LEU A 40 -7.74 7.56 -4.84
CA LEU A 40 -6.50 6.85 -5.14
C LEU A 40 -6.76 5.38 -5.53
N LEU A 41 -7.54 4.65 -4.73
CA LEU A 41 -7.82 3.24 -4.99
C LEU A 41 -8.66 3.03 -6.24
N GLU A 42 -9.66 3.88 -6.49
CA GLU A 42 -10.47 3.83 -7.73
C GLU A 42 -9.62 4.10 -8.96
N THR A 43 -8.74 5.11 -8.89
CA THR A 43 -7.83 5.44 -9.98
C THR A 43 -6.85 4.30 -10.21
N ALA A 44 -6.22 3.76 -9.17
CA ALA A 44 -5.29 2.63 -9.29
C ALA A 44 -5.97 1.39 -9.89
N LEU A 45 -7.20 1.08 -9.48
CA LEU A 45 -7.99 -0.02 -10.03
C LEU A 45 -8.34 0.17 -11.51
N SER A 46 -8.39 1.40 -12.01
CA SER A 46 -8.58 1.68 -13.43
C SER A 46 -7.34 1.38 -14.29
N TYR A 47 -6.14 1.42 -13.69
CA TYR A 47 -4.87 1.10 -14.35
C TYR A 47 -4.52 -0.38 -14.27
N GLY A 48 -4.97 -1.09 -13.23
CA GLY A 48 -4.70 -2.51 -13.13
C GLY A 48 -5.03 -3.11 -11.77
N ARG A 49 -4.39 -4.25 -11.50
CA ARG A 49 -4.60 -5.02 -10.28
C ARG A 49 -3.97 -4.31 -9.07
N VAL A 50 -4.75 -4.17 -8.00
CA VAL A 50 -4.29 -3.59 -6.72
C VAL A 50 -4.30 -4.65 -5.63
N VAL A 51 -3.24 -4.68 -4.83
CA VAL A 51 -3.06 -5.60 -3.70
C VAL A 51 -2.49 -4.84 -2.51
N VAL A 52 -3.01 -5.11 -1.31
CA VAL A 52 -2.45 -4.59 -0.06
C VAL A 52 -1.62 -5.69 0.61
N VAL A 53 -0.35 -5.41 0.88
CA VAL A 53 0.56 -6.33 1.59
C VAL A 53 0.99 -5.71 2.93
N THR A 54 0.52 -6.28 4.03
CA THR A 54 0.78 -5.78 5.38
C THR A 54 1.63 -6.75 6.20
N ALA A 55 2.41 -6.20 7.15
CA ALA A 55 3.10 -6.98 8.19
C ALA A 55 2.28 -7.08 9.49
N ALA A 56 1.05 -6.56 9.50
CA ALA A 56 0.07 -6.79 10.56
C ALA A 56 -0.55 -8.18 10.44
N GLU A 57 -1.39 -8.56 11.41
CA GLU A 57 -2.13 -9.83 11.37
C GLU A 57 -3.29 -9.80 10.37
N SER A 58 -3.73 -10.97 9.91
CA SER A 58 -4.89 -11.08 9.01
C SER A 58 -6.14 -10.44 9.62
N GLY A 59 -6.88 -9.66 8.81
CA GLY A 59 -8.07 -8.93 9.25
C GLY A 59 -7.78 -7.54 9.84
N TRP A 60 -6.52 -7.20 10.10
CA TRP A 60 -6.18 -5.90 10.72
C TRP A 60 -6.50 -4.70 9.82
N VAL A 61 -6.29 -4.82 8.50
CA VAL A 61 -6.54 -3.72 7.55
C VAL A 61 -8.03 -3.43 7.46
N GLU A 62 -8.84 -4.49 7.35
CA GLU A 62 -10.29 -4.43 7.25
C GLU A 62 -10.90 -3.86 8.54
N LEU A 63 -10.42 -4.33 9.70
CA LEU A 63 -10.81 -3.78 10.99
C LEU A 63 -10.44 -2.29 11.10
N SER A 64 -9.19 -1.92 10.80
CA SER A 64 -8.75 -0.52 10.84
C SER A 64 -9.58 0.36 9.91
N ALA A 65 -9.87 -0.12 8.70
CA ALA A 65 -10.72 0.60 7.77
C ALA A 65 -12.14 0.77 8.33
N SER A 66 -12.73 -0.27 8.91
CA SER A 66 -14.08 -0.18 9.49
C SER A 66 -14.21 0.88 10.60
N LEU A 67 -13.12 1.11 11.34
CA LEU A 67 -13.09 2.06 12.45
C LEU A 67 -12.79 3.49 12.00
N PHE A 68 -11.86 3.68 11.06
CA PHE A 68 -11.31 5.01 10.76
C PHE A 68 -11.61 5.51 9.34
N MET A 69 -11.87 4.61 8.38
CA MET A 69 -12.14 4.92 6.97
C MET A 69 -13.12 3.89 6.36
N PRO A 70 -14.38 3.84 6.84
CA PRO A 70 -15.33 2.78 6.52
C PRO A 70 -15.69 2.65 5.03
N ARG A 71 -15.58 3.72 4.23
CA ARG A 71 -15.79 3.70 2.77
C ARG A 71 -14.75 2.84 2.03
N LEU A 72 -13.63 2.50 2.66
CA LEU A 72 -12.62 1.61 2.09
C LEU A 72 -12.99 0.12 2.22
N VAL A 73 -13.84 -0.25 3.19
CA VAL A 73 -14.20 -1.65 3.47
C VAL A 73 -14.75 -2.39 2.23
N PRO A 74 -15.65 -1.81 1.41
CA PRO A 74 -16.11 -2.47 0.18
C PRO A 74 -14.98 -2.84 -0.80
N PHE A 75 -13.89 -2.06 -0.85
CA PHE A 75 -12.76 -2.37 -1.73
C PHE A 75 -12.07 -3.66 -1.30
N PHE A 76 -11.79 -3.82 -0.01
CA PHE A 76 -11.12 -5.01 0.53
C PHE A 76 -11.99 -6.27 0.47
N ASN A 77 -13.31 -6.12 0.47
CA ASN A 77 -14.24 -7.24 0.37
C ASN A 77 -14.43 -7.75 -1.07
N THR A 78 -14.18 -6.91 -2.10
CA THR A 78 -14.64 -7.21 -3.47
C THR A 78 -13.60 -7.02 -4.56
N ARG A 79 -12.72 -6.03 -4.45
CA ARG A 79 -11.84 -5.59 -5.55
C ARG A 79 -10.35 -5.70 -5.25
N ILE A 80 -9.97 -5.55 -3.98
CA ILE A 80 -8.58 -5.47 -3.55
C ILE A 80 -8.29 -6.63 -2.59
N LYS A 81 -7.32 -7.47 -2.96
CA LYS A 81 -6.84 -8.53 -2.09
C LYS A 81 -5.96 -7.94 -1.00
N VAL A 82 -6.27 -8.26 0.26
CA VAL A 82 -5.44 -7.94 1.41
C VAL A 82 -4.65 -9.17 1.83
N ILE A 83 -3.35 -9.01 2.04
CA ILE A 83 -2.43 -10.09 2.41
C ILE A 83 -1.68 -9.68 3.66
N SER A 84 -1.90 -10.45 4.72
CA SER A 84 -1.04 -10.43 5.89
C SER A 84 0.20 -11.25 5.61
N ALA A 85 1.27 -10.59 5.17
CA ALA A 85 2.57 -11.23 4.96
C ALA A 85 3.06 -11.91 6.25
N ARG A 86 2.81 -11.28 7.40
CA ARG A 86 3.16 -11.86 8.70
C ARG A 86 2.41 -13.15 8.96
N SER A 87 1.07 -13.13 8.95
CA SER A 87 0.28 -14.33 9.26
C SER A 87 0.50 -15.46 8.25
N THR A 88 0.86 -15.15 7.00
CA THR A 88 1.14 -16.16 5.97
C THR A 88 2.55 -16.75 6.08
N TYR A 89 3.58 -15.94 6.35
CA TYR A 89 4.98 -16.36 6.18
C TYR A 89 5.81 -16.36 7.47
N GLU A 90 5.32 -15.84 8.60
CA GLU A 90 6.08 -15.80 9.87
C GLU A 90 6.47 -17.19 10.36
N TYR A 91 5.60 -18.20 10.20
CA TYR A 91 5.92 -19.59 10.55
C TYR A 91 7.11 -20.15 9.75
N LEU A 92 7.25 -19.78 8.47
CA LEU A 92 8.33 -20.25 7.60
C LEU A 92 9.62 -19.43 7.79
N TYR A 93 9.48 -18.16 8.15
CA TYR A 93 10.58 -17.21 8.28
C TYR A 93 10.48 -16.43 9.60
N PRO A 94 10.65 -17.10 10.77
CA PRO A 94 10.51 -16.44 12.07
C PRO A 94 11.45 -15.25 12.19
N ASP A 95 10.97 -14.17 12.81
CA ASP A 95 11.70 -12.92 13.05
C ASP A 95 12.30 -12.25 11.80
N CYS A 96 11.78 -12.57 10.61
CA CYS A 96 12.29 -12.06 9.34
C CYS A 96 11.22 -11.32 8.53
N PRO A 97 10.74 -10.14 8.99
CA PRO A 97 9.65 -9.39 8.34
C PRO A 97 9.95 -9.00 6.89
N ARG A 98 11.22 -8.80 6.56
CA ARG A 98 11.68 -8.60 5.18
C ARG A 98 11.29 -9.78 4.29
N ARG A 99 11.56 -11.02 4.73
CA ARG A 99 11.24 -12.23 3.95
C ARG A 99 9.75 -12.39 3.78
N TRP A 100 8.93 -12.04 4.78
CA TRP A 100 7.48 -12.13 4.66
C TRP A 100 6.95 -11.34 3.47
N LYS A 101 7.38 -10.08 3.31
CA LYS A 101 6.96 -9.25 2.17
C LYS A 101 7.55 -9.73 0.84
N MET A 102 8.80 -10.19 0.81
CA MET A 102 9.39 -10.77 -0.41
C MET A 102 8.55 -11.95 -0.93
N GLU A 103 8.21 -12.89 -0.06
CA GLU A 103 7.42 -14.06 -0.44
C GLU A 103 5.98 -13.69 -0.81
N ALA A 104 5.39 -12.71 -0.12
CA ALA A 104 4.10 -12.15 -0.50
C ALA A 104 4.13 -11.54 -1.90
N PHE A 105 5.13 -10.72 -2.22
CA PHE A 105 5.25 -10.11 -3.55
C PHE A 105 5.44 -11.17 -4.64
N ASN A 106 6.34 -12.13 -4.43
CA ASN A 106 6.58 -13.21 -5.41
C ASN A 106 5.29 -13.99 -5.70
N ASN A 107 4.54 -14.37 -4.67
CA ASN A 107 3.29 -15.14 -4.82
C ASN A 107 2.14 -14.33 -5.41
N GLU A 108 2.22 -13.00 -5.43
CA GLU A 108 1.20 -12.16 -6.07
C GLU A 108 1.55 -11.71 -7.48
N VAL A 109 2.83 -11.72 -7.85
CA VAL A 109 3.30 -11.24 -9.15
C VAL A 109 3.53 -12.40 -10.13
N PHE A 110 4.31 -13.42 -9.75
CA PHE A 110 4.70 -14.48 -10.69
C PHE A 110 3.53 -15.34 -11.20
N PRO A 111 2.57 -15.76 -10.36
CA PRO A 111 1.42 -16.53 -10.86
C PRO A 111 0.56 -15.74 -11.87
N VAL A 112 0.53 -14.41 -11.74
CA VAL A 112 -0.15 -13.56 -12.73
C VAL A 112 0.59 -13.66 -14.06
N TRP A 113 1.91 -13.52 -14.09
CA TRP A 113 2.71 -13.65 -15.31
C TRP A 113 2.66 -15.05 -15.92
N GLU A 114 2.71 -16.11 -15.11
CA GLU A 114 2.59 -17.49 -15.59
C GLU A 114 1.24 -17.78 -16.26
N SER A 115 0.18 -17.07 -15.87
CA SER A 115 -1.15 -17.22 -16.49
C SER A 115 -1.25 -16.62 -17.90
N TYR A 116 -0.36 -15.70 -18.26
CA TYR A 116 -0.21 -15.19 -19.62
C TYR A 116 0.86 -16.03 -20.32
N GLY A 117 0.44 -17.04 -21.09
CA GLY A 117 1.36 -17.95 -21.78
C GLY A 117 2.38 -17.22 -22.67
N GLU A 118 3.46 -17.92 -23.05
CA GLU A 118 4.59 -17.35 -23.80
C GLU A 118 4.19 -16.63 -25.11
N GLU A 119 3.05 -16.99 -25.70
CA GLU A 119 2.56 -16.43 -26.96
C GLU A 119 1.86 -15.06 -26.82
N ASP A 120 1.46 -14.63 -25.62
CA ASP A 120 0.70 -13.38 -25.40
C ASP A 120 1.49 -12.35 -24.58
N SER A 121 2.70 -12.02 -25.07
CA SER A 121 3.61 -11.05 -24.44
C SER A 121 3.06 -9.62 -24.41
N ALA A 122 1.94 -9.36 -25.09
CA ALA A 122 1.23 -8.08 -25.08
C ALA A 122 0.32 -7.90 -23.85
N GLY A 123 -0.09 -8.99 -23.18
CA GLY A 123 -0.97 -8.97 -22.01
C GLY A 123 -0.27 -9.00 -20.66
N ILE A 124 1.04 -9.29 -20.63
CA ILE A 124 1.83 -9.40 -19.40
C ILE A 124 1.93 -8.01 -18.73
N PRO A 125 1.53 -7.86 -17.45
CA PRO A 125 1.75 -6.62 -16.71
C PRO A 125 3.23 -6.21 -16.72
N ARG A 126 3.52 -5.08 -17.36
CA ARG A 126 4.89 -4.54 -17.51
C ARG A 126 5.32 -3.62 -16.39
N HIS A 127 4.45 -3.25 -15.48
CA HIS A 127 4.79 -2.35 -14.37
C HIS A 127 4.37 -2.97 -13.04
N VAL A 128 5.30 -2.99 -12.09
CA VAL A 128 5.04 -3.34 -10.69
C VAL A 128 5.35 -2.10 -9.86
N ILE A 129 4.30 -1.51 -9.30
CA ILE A 129 4.38 -0.27 -8.51
C ILE A 129 4.19 -0.62 -7.04
N SER A 130 5.17 -0.28 -6.21
CA SER A 130 5.14 -0.45 -4.75
C SER A 130 5.03 0.90 -4.08
N LEU A 131 4.01 1.08 -3.25
CA LEU A 131 3.81 2.25 -2.40
C LEU A 131 3.93 1.82 -0.94
N GLY A 132 4.74 2.51 -0.14
CA GLY A 132 4.78 2.28 1.30
C GLY A 132 5.86 3.09 2.03
N ASP A 133 5.82 3.05 3.35
CA ASP A 133 6.65 3.85 4.25
C ASP A 133 7.94 3.11 4.70
N GLY A 134 7.84 1.79 4.89
CA GLY A 134 8.91 0.94 5.42
C GLY A 134 9.83 0.36 4.34
N PRO A 135 11.13 0.14 4.62
CA PRO A 135 12.10 -0.33 3.61
C PRO A 135 11.83 -1.74 3.06
N THR A 136 10.97 -2.52 3.71
CA THR A 136 10.70 -3.92 3.34
C THR A 136 9.87 -4.07 2.08
N GLU A 137 9.05 -3.07 1.71
CA GLU A 137 8.33 -3.12 0.43
C GLU A 137 9.28 -2.89 -0.76
N ARG A 138 10.26 -1.97 -0.61
CA ARG A 138 11.20 -1.63 -1.66
C ARG A 138 12.12 -2.81 -1.94
N GLU A 139 12.58 -3.47 -0.89
CA GLU A 139 13.37 -4.69 -1.00
C GLU A 139 12.59 -5.84 -1.66
N ALA A 140 11.29 -5.97 -1.38
CA ALA A 140 10.43 -6.96 -2.00
C ALA A 140 10.23 -6.67 -3.50
N LEU A 141 10.02 -5.42 -3.88
CA LEU A 141 9.93 -5.01 -5.28
C LEU A 141 11.25 -5.26 -6.05
N ILE A 142 12.38 -4.88 -5.46
CA ILE A 142 13.70 -5.16 -6.05
C ILE A 142 13.90 -6.66 -6.24
N ASN A 143 13.47 -7.49 -5.27
CA ASN A 143 13.54 -8.94 -5.39
C ASN A 143 12.69 -9.48 -6.55
N VAL A 144 11.49 -8.96 -6.76
CA VAL A 144 10.65 -9.29 -7.93
C VAL A 144 11.35 -8.88 -9.22
N LYS A 145 11.84 -7.64 -9.30
CA LYS A 145 12.49 -7.09 -10.51
C LYS A 145 13.76 -7.86 -10.88
N MET A 146 14.58 -8.26 -9.91
CA MET A 146 15.77 -9.09 -10.15
C MET A 146 15.44 -10.44 -10.77
N GLN A 147 14.30 -11.03 -10.40
CA GLN A 147 13.82 -12.30 -10.96
C GLN A 147 13.12 -12.12 -12.31
N ALA A 148 12.41 -11.01 -12.49
CA ALA A 148 11.70 -10.68 -13.73
C ALA A 148 12.62 -10.18 -14.87
N MET A 149 13.84 -9.75 -14.55
CA MET A 149 14.77 -9.14 -15.50
C MET A 149 14.09 -8.03 -16.32
N ASP A 150 14.09 -8.10 -17.64
CA ASP A 150 13.52 -7.09 -18.53
C ASP A 150 12.01 -7.28 -18.79
N ALA A 151 11.36 -8.23 -18.12
CA ALA A 151 9.92 -8.50 -18.31
C ALA A 151 9.02 -7.40 -17.72
N CYS A 152 9.52 -6.61 -16.76
CA CYS A 152 8.76 -5.51 -16.16
C CYS A 152 9.66 -4.36 -15.70
N HIS A 153 9.04 -3.22 -15.44
CA HIS A 153 9.60 -2.07 -14.73
C HIS A 153 9.14 -2.08 -13.28
N GLY A 154 10.07 -1.94 -12.35
CA GLY A 154 9.82 -1.80 -10.92
C GLY A 154 9.81 -0.34 -10.52
N LYS A 155 8.74 0.11 -9.86
CA LYS A 155 8.60 1.50 -9.40
C LYS A 155 8.31 1.52 -7.90
N SER A 156 9.29 1.90 -7.09
CA SER A 156 9.12 2.10 -5.64
C SER A 156 8.85 3.57 -5.36
N MET A 157 7.85 3.84 -4.54
CA MET A 157 7.57 5.16 -4.00
C MET A 157 7.49 5.08 -2.49
N LYS A 158 8.48 5.67 -1.82
CA LYS A 158 8.61 5.68 -0.37
C LYS A 158 7.86 6.86 0.24
N PHE A 159 6.91 6.55 1.10
CA PHE A 159 6.16 7.51 1.91
C PHE A 159 6.98 7.93 3.13
N ILE A 160 6.60 9.07 3.71
CA ILE A 160 7.23 9.59 4.92
C ILE A 160 6.88 8.68 6.10
N ALA A 161 7.87 8.42 6.96
CA ALA A 161 7.64 7.64 8.17
C ALA A 161 6.90 8.48 9.23
N TYR A 162 5.83 7.90 9.78
CA TYR A 162 5.06 8.46 10.89
C TYR A 162 4.38 9.82 10.59
N PRO A 163 3.66 9.96 9.45
CA PRO A 163 3.01 11.21 9.10
C PRO A 163 1.82 11.49 10.03
N LYS A 164 1.46 12.76 10.14
CA LYS A 164 0.13 13.21 10.60
C LYS A 164 -0.93 12.85 9.55
N ILE A 165 -2.21 12.92 9.92
CA ILE A 165 -3.32 12.59 9.01
C ILE A 165 -3.30 13.52 7.79
N SER A 166 -3.16 14.83 8.00
CA SER A 166 -3.03 15.82 6.92
C SER A 166 -1.79 15.63 6.05
N GLU A 167 -0.66 15.20 6.62
CA GLU A 167 0.57 14.92 5.86
C GLU A 167 0.38 13.70 4.97
N LEU A 168 -0.23 12.63 5.50
CA LEU A 168 -0.57 11.43 4.72
C LEU A 168 -1.58 11.74 3.60
N GLN A 169 -2.53 12.65 3.84
CA GLN A 169 -3.46 13.11 2.81
C GLN A 169 -2.70 13.77 1.65
N LEU A 170 -1.77 14.69 1.93
CA LEU A 170 -0.94 15.32 0.90
C LEU A 170 -0.09 14.30 0.12
N GLU A 171 0.44 13.28 0.81
CA GLU A 171 1.16 12.18 0.16
C GLU A 171 0.25 11.40 -0.80
N VAL A 172 -0.98 11.08 -0.38
CA VAL A 172 -1.98 10.39 -1.21
C VAL A 172 -2.37 11.23 -2.42
N GLU A 173 -2.62 12.53 -2.23
CA GLU A 173 -2.96 13.47 -3.30
C GLU A 173 -1.81 13.63 -4.30
N LEU A 174 -0.56 13.64 -3.83
CA LEU A 174 0.62 13.67 -4.69
C LEU A 174 0.72 12.43 -5.58
N ILE A 175 0.45 11.23 -5.03
CA ILE A 175 0.42 10.00 -5.83
C ILE A 175 -0.72 10.03 -6.84
N LEU A 176 -1.91 10.47 -6.42
CA LEU A 176 -3.07 10.58 -7.29
C LEU A 176 -2.77 11.51 -8.48
N ALA A 177 -2.20 12.68 -8.23
CA ALA A 177 -1.84 13.66 -9.26
C ALA A 177 -0.78 13.14 -10.25
N ASN A 178 0.05 12.18 -9.84
CA ASN A 178 1.11 11.61 -10.66
C ASN A 178 0.83 10.17 -11.12
N MET A 179 -0.39 9.64 -10.88
CA MET A 179 -0.71 8.23 -11.12
C MET A 179 -0.50 7.84 -12.58
N GLU A 180 -0.94 8.68 -13.53
CA GLU A 180 -0.73 8.42 -14.96
C GLU A 180 0.76 8.28 -15.29
N HIS A 181 1.61 9.17 -14.76
CA HIS A 181 3.05 9.12 -15.00
C HIS A 181 3.65 7.86 -14.37
N LEU A 182 3.26 7.51 -13.14
CA LEU A 182 3.69 6.28 -12.48
C LEU A 182 3.28 5.04 -13.27
N CYS A 183 2.11 5.02 -13.90
CA CYS A 183 1.63 3.87 -14.65
C CYS A 183 2.22 3.77 -16.07
N THR A 184 2.60 4.90 -16.69
CA THR A 184 3.01 4.94 -18.11
C THR A 184 4.51 5.16 -18.33
N HIS A 185 5.26 5.57 -17.31
CA HIS A 185 6.69 5.79 -17.44
C HIS A 185 7.44 4.50 -17.83
N GLU A 186 8.15 4.51 -18.95
CA GLU A 186 8.98 3.38 -19.40
C GLU A 186 10.35 3.44 -18.71
N GLY A 187 10.42 2.87 -17.52
CA GLY A 187 11.64 2.81 -16.73
C GLY A 187 11.39 2.41 -15.27
N ASP A 188 12.46 1.99 -14.63
CA ASP A 188 12.49 1.75 -13.18
C ASP A 188 12.51 3.09 -12.44
N LEU A 189 11.75 3.17 -11.34
CA LEU A 189 11.71 4.33 -10.46
C LEU A 189 12.00 3.90 -9.02
N ASP A 190 12.81 4.68 -8.31
CA ASP A 190 13.08 4.49 -6.89
C ASP A 190 13.04 5.88 -6.23
N LEU A 191 11.83 6.29 -5.87
CA LEU A 191 11.50 7.65 -5.45
C LEU A 191 11.11 7.67 -3.98
N GLN A 192 11.31 8.82 -3.34
CA GLN A 192 10.91 9.06 -1.96
C GLN A 192 10.23 10.43 -1.87
N ILE A 193 9.07 10.48 -1.21
CA ILE A 193 8.42 11.73 -0.85
C ILE A 193 9.22 12.37 0.27
N THR A 194 9.56 13.65 0.11
CA THR A 194 10.27 14.43 1.13
C THR A 194 9.39 15.55 1.68
N TRP A 195 9.74 16.05 2.86
CA TRP A 195 9.01 17.16 3.48
C TRP A 195 9.03 18.44 2.63
N GLU A 196 10.09 18.67 1.87
CA GLU A 196 10.19 19.81 0.95
C GLU A 196 9.17 19.70 -0.18
N MET A 197 8.86 18.49 -0.65
CA MET A 197 7.83 18.27 -1.67
C MET A 197 6.43 18.59 -1.14
N LEU A 198 6.16 18.28 0.14
CA LEU A 198 4.87 18.59 0.77
C LEU A 198 4.72 20.07 1.11
N ASN A 199 5.82 20.76 1.44
CA ASN A 199 5.82 22.18 1.82
C ASN A 199 6.02 23.14 0.65
N GLY A 200 6.45 22.66 -0.52
CA GLY A 200 6.74 23.48 -1.71
C GLY A 200 5.52 23.94 -2.50
N GLY A 201 4.31 23.61 -2.05
CA GLY A 201 3.03 24.02 -2.66
C GLY A 201 2.38 25.27 -2.04
N ALA A 202 3.09 25.99 -1.16
CA ALA A 202 2.61 27.23 -0.52
C ALA A 202 3.02 28.50 -1.28
#